data_AF-A0A162C1I1-F1
#
_entry.id   AF-A0A162C1I1-F1
#
_cell.length_a   1.000
_cell.length_b   1.000
_cell.length_c   1.000
_cell.angle_alpha   90.00
_cell.angle_beta   90.00
_cell.angle_gamma   90.00
#
_symmetry.space_group_name_H-M   'P 1'
#
loop_
_entity.id
_entity.type
_entity.pdbx_description
1 polymer ?
#
loop_
_entity_poly.entity_id
_entity_poly.type
_entity_poly.pdbx_seq_one_letter_code
_entity_poly.pdbx_strand_id
1 'polypeptide(L)' 'MSSTTPREVSHIAQYDGTNFPLWKLGLWTLLEEHNLEEIVTGTSTKPVEERGPASGDPPQPGR' A
#
# COMPACT_ATOMS: atom_id res chain seq x y z
N MET A 1 -4.04 -12.98 16.00
CA MET A 1 -4.79 -12.40 14.87
C MET A 1 -5.08 -10.95 15.22
N SER A 2 -4.19 -10.03 14.86
CA SER A 2 -4.38 -8.60 15.16
C SER A 2 -5.21 -7.98 14.05
N SER A 3 -6.52 -7.84 14.27
CA SER A 3 -7.38 -7.07 13.36
C SER A 3 -7.19 -5.58 13.64
N THR A 4 -6.13 -5.00 13.09
CA THR A 4 -5.97 -3.55 13.08
C THR A 4 -6.64 -3.01 11.83
N THR A 5 -7.96 -2.82 11.83
CA THR A 5 -8.69 -2.27 10.67
C THR A 5 -9.85 -1.29 10.96
N PRO A 6 -9.99 -0.69 12.15
CA PRO A 6 -10.83 0.51 12.28
C PRO A 6 -10.06 1.84 12.21
N ARG A 7 -8.77 1.84 12.58
CA ARG A 7 -8.02 3.08 12.86
C ARG A 7 -7.34 3.69 11.63
N GLU A 8 -7.00 2.87 10.64
CA GLU A 8 -6.31 3.34 9.43
C GLU A 8 -7.23 4.18 8.54
N VAL A 9 -8.52 3.87 8.47
CA VAL A 9 -9.49 4.60 7.63
C VAL A 9 -10.28 5.68 8.38
N SER A 10 -10.00 5.90 9.67
CA SER A 10 -10.78 6.84 10.50
C SER A 10 -10.63 8.31 10.10
N HIS A 11 -9.60 8.63 9.30
CA HIS A 11 -9.33 9.99 8.82
C HIS A 11 -10.07 10.32 7.50
N ILE A 12 -10.66 9.31 6.83
CA ILE A 12 -11.43 9.52 5.60
C ILE A 12 -12.87 9.84 5.99
N ALA A 13 -13.36 11.02 5.58
CA ALA A 13 -14.75 11.40 5.78
C ALA A 13 -15.68 10.38 5.10
N GLN A 14 -16.73 9.92 5.77
CA GLN A 14 -17.73 9.06 5.12
C GLN A 14 -18.45 9.81 3.99
N TYR A 15 -18.67 9.16 2.85
CA TYR A 15 -19.38 9.78 1.74
C TYR A 15 -20.86 10.03 2.07
N ASP A 16 -21.33 11.27 1.91
CA ASP A 16 -22.70 11.69 2.23
C ASP A 16 -23.51 12.15 1.00
N GLY A 17 -22.95 11.99 -0.21
CA GLY A 17 -23.58 12.44 -1.46
C GLY A 17 -23.18 13.86 -1.88
N THR A 18 -22.66 14.68 -0.97
CA THR A 18 -22.29 16.09 -1.22
C THR A 18 -20.78 16.33 -1.11
N ASN A 19 -20.09 15.52 -0.32
CA ASN A 19 -18.67 15.66 -0.02
C ASN A 19 -17.74 14.85 -0.97
N PHE A 20 -18.15 14.64 -2.22
CA PHE A 20 -17.40 13.81 -3.17
C PHE A 20 -15.93 14.22 -3.33
N PRO A 21 -15.56 15.52 -3.48
CA PRO A 21 -14.16 15.92 -3.58
C PRO A 21 -13.34 15.58 -2.34
N LEU A 22 -13.91 15.76 -1.15
CA LEU A 22 -13.24 15.50 0.13
C LEU A 22 -13.07 13.99 0.38
N TRP A 23 -14.12 13.21 0.14
CA TRP A 23 -14.07 11.75 0.23
C TRP A 23 -13.03 11.18 -0.76
N LYS A 24 -13.03 11.66 -2.00
CA LYS A 24 -12.08 11.23 -3.04
C LYS A 24 -10.64 11.55 -2.65
N LEU A 25 -10.37 12.74 -2.10
CA LEU A 25 -9.04 13.12 -1.65
C LEU A 25 -8.55 12.19 -0.53
N GLY A 26 -9.37 11.95 0.50
CA GLY A 26 -8.99 11.06 1.60
C GLY A 26 -8.72 9.62 1.14
N LEU A 27 -9.54 9.10 0.21
CA LEU A 27 -9.29 7.81 -0.41
C LEU A 27 -7.98 7.79 -1.21
N TRP A 28 -7.70 8.84 -1.98
CA TRP A 28 -6.47 8.92 -2.78
C TRP A 28 -5.22 8.96 -1.92
N THR A 29 -5.21 9.78 -0.86
CA THR A 29 -4.09 9.86 0.09
C THR A 29 -3.82 8.51 0.75
N LEU A 30 -4.85 7.75 1.15
CA LEU A 30 -4.65 6.39 1.68
C LEU A 30 -3.98 5.47 0.65
N LEU A 31 -4.37 5.55 -0.61
CA LEU A 31 -3.77 4.72 -1.66
C LEU A 31 -2.29 5.09 -1.90
N GLU A 32 -1.95 6.37 -1.83
CA GLU A 32 -0.56 6.85 -1.89
C GLU A 32 0.26 6.34 -0.71
N GLU A 33 -0.24 6.45 0.54
CA GLU A 33 0.46 6.00 1.75
C GLU A 33 0.84 4.52 1.72
N HIS A 34 0.04 3.69 1.04
CA HIS A 34 0.27 2.26 0.89
C HIS A 34 0.92 1.86 -0.45
N ASN A 35 1.36 2.82 -1.28
CA ASN A 35 1.92 2.59 -2.61
C ASN A 35 0.99 1.77 -3.54
N LEU A 36 -0.32 1.99 -3.40
CA LEU A 36 -1.36 1.30 -4.18
C LEU A 36 -1.85 2.13 -5.38
N GLU A 37 -1.39 3.37 -5.53
CA GLU A 37 -1.76 4.27 -6.63
C GLU A 37 -1.56 3.62 -8.00
N GLU A 38 -0.41 3.00 -8.23
CA GLU A 38 -0.09 2.35 -9.51
C GLU A 38 -1.03 1.17 -9.81
N ILE A 39 -1.53 0.50 -8.77
CA ILE A 39 -2.46 -0.62 -8.90
C ILE A 39 -3.85 -0.11 -9.28
N VAL A 40 -4.34 0.91 -8.58
CA VAL A 40 -5.68 1.46 -8.86
C VAL A 40 -5.76 2.23 -10.18
N THR A 41 -4.63 2.79 -10.64
CA THR A 41 -4.52 3.46 -11.95
C THR A 41 -4.27 2.47 -13.10
N GLY A 42 -3.97 1.20 -12.79
CA GLY A 42 -3.67 0.18 -13.79
C GLY A 42 -2.25 0.26 -14.37
N THR A 43 -1.39 1.09 -13.78
CA THR A 43 0.03 1.23 -14.17
C THR A 43 0.86 0.01 -13.76
N SER A 44 0.48 -0.65 -12.65
CA SER A 44 1.11 -1.88 -12.18
C SER A 44 0.07 -2.92 -11.76
N THR A 45 0.31 -4.19 -12.06
CA THR A 45 -0.61 -5.29 -11.69
C THR A 45 -0.23 -5.99 -10.39
N LYS A 46 0.93 -5.69 -9.80
CA LYS A 46 1.42 -6.35 -8.58
C LYS A 46 2.23 -5.36 -7.73
N PRO A 47 2.11 -5.43 -6.39
CA PRO A 47 3.05 -4.74 -5.50
C PRO A 47 4.49 -5.15 -5.86
N VAL A 48 5.44 -4.23 -5.82
CA VAL A 48 6.86 -4.58 -5.88
C VAL A 48 7.13 -5.53 -4.73
N GLU A 49 7.39 -6.79 -5.06
CA GLU A 49 7.86 -7.77 -4.10
C GLU A 49 9.31 -7.38 -3.80
N GLU A 50 9.57 -6.76 -2.65
CA GLU A 50 10.93 -6.63 -2.14
C GLU A 50 11.46 -8.05 -1.97
N ARG A 51 12.24 -8.47 -2.97
CA ARG A 51 12.97 -9.74 -2.92
C ARG A 51 13.93 -9.61 -1.73
N GLY A 52 13.54 -10.18 -0.60
CA GLY A 52 14.44 -10.37 0.54
C GLY A 52 15.76 -11.00 0.06
N PRO A 53 16.89 -10.73 0.75
CA PRO A 53 18.21 -11.11 0.29
C PRO A 53 18.19 -12.57 -0.12
N ALA A 54 18.58 -12.83 -1.37
CA ALA A 54 18.57 -14.16 -1.97
C ALA A 54 19.20 -15.14 -0.98
N SER A 55 18.38 -16.04 -0.43
CA SER A 55 18.90 -17.19 0.28
C SER A 55 19.80 -17.96 -0.69
N GLY A 56 21.10 -18.05 -0.39
CA GLY A 56 21.95 -19.08 -0.96
C GLY A 56 23.22 -18.65 -1.71
N ASP A 57 23.97 -17.65 -1.25
CA ASP A 57 25.40 -17.63 -1.60
C ASP A 57 26.15 -18.54 -0.61
N PRO A 58 26.73 -19.69 -1.04
CA PRO A 58 27.58 -20.48 -0.18
C PRO A 58 28.87 -19.70 0.13
N PRO A 59 29.43 -19.83 1.35
CA PRO A 59 30.66 -19.15 1.70
C PRO A 59 31.78 -19.59 0.75
N GLN A 60 32.35 -18.63 0.02
CA GLN A 60 33.55 -18.84 -0.80
C GLN A 60 34.71 -19.25 0.13
N PRO A 61 35.45 -20.34 -0.17
CA PRO A 61 36.61 -20.70 0.60
C PRO A 61 37.70 -19.62 0.38
N GLY A 62 38.17 -19.06 1.49
CA GLY A 62 39.23 -18.06 1.52
C GLY A 62 40.49 -18.56 0.81
N ARG A 63 41.07 -17.68 -0.02
CA ARG A 63 42.46 -17.76 -0.45
C ARG A 63 43.38 -17.27 0.65
#